data_AF-A0A6M0C8I1-F1
#
_entry.id   AF-A0A6M0C8I1-F1
#
_cell.length_a   1.000
_cell.length_b   1.000
_cell.length_c   1.000
_cell.angle_alpha   90.00
_cell.angle_beta   90.00
_cell.angle_gamma   90.00
#
_symmetry.space_group_name_H-M   'P 1'
#
loop_
_entity.id
_entity.type
_entity.pdbx_description
1 polymer ?
#
loop_
_entity_poly.entity_id
_entity_poly.type
_entity_poly.pdbx_seq_one_letter_code
_entity_poly.pdbx_strand_id
1 'polypeptide(L)'
;LVAYMIPEGKPEPSPEEIGNFLKEKLPEYMVPSAYVFLEKFPLSANGKIDRRALPKEGENFQKIEVAYVPPQTNFEQTIAKIWQDALGLEKVGINDNFFDLGGNSLQVTKIYNELRKTWPKELENLSLVDLFKYPTIGKLAGELNRDKTTDLSSLEQNNVDLEAKIKAGKNRLKQRFKKAKAIKN
;
A
#
# COMPACT_ATOMS: atom_id res chain seq x y z
N LEU A 1 2.20 -15.63 -0.60
CA LEU A 1 1.27 -16.79 -0.64
C LEU A 1 1.69 -17.72 -1.78
N VAL A 2 1.42 -19.04 -1.70
CA VAL A 2 1.77 -19.99 -2.79
C VAL A 2 0.50 -20.64 -3.33
N ALA A 3 0.36 -20.68 -4.66
CA ALA A 3 -0.73 -21.37 -5.34
C ALA A 3 -0.24 -22.65 -6.03
N TYR A 4 -0.96 -23.75 -5.79
CA TYR A 4 -0.75 -25.03 -6.47
C TYR A 4 -1.93 -25.28 -7.39
N MET A 5 -1.67 -25.65 -8.65
CA MET A 5 -2.72 -25.82 -9.65
C MET A 5 -2.38 -26.85 -10.70
N ILE A 6 -3.43 -27.37 -11.33
CA ILE A 6 -3.33 -28.25 -12.50
C ILE A 6 -3.97 -27.46 -13.66
N PRO A 7 -3.20 -27.08 -14.70
CA PRO A 7 -3.74 -26.33 -15.82
C PRO A 7 -4.59 -27.26 -16.70
N GLU A 8 -5.81 -26.83 -17.03
CA GLU A 8 -6.64 -27.49 -18.04
C GLU A 8 -6.53 -26.74 -19.38
N GLY A 9 -5.69 -27.27 -20.28
CA GLY A 9 -5.51 -26.71 -21.63
C GLY A 9 -4.06 -26.34 -21.96
N LYS A 10 -3.79 -26.14 -23.26
CA LYS A 10 -2.49 -25.67 -23.77
C LYS A 10 -2.69 -24.44 -24.68
N PRO A 11 -1.83 -23.41 -24.59
CA PRO A 11 -0.68 -23.30 -23.68
C PRO A 11 -1.09 -23.07 -22.23
N GLU A 12 -0.20 -23.43 -21.30
CA GLU A 12 -0.38 -23.17 -19.88
C GLU A 12 -0.28 -21.66 -19.60
N PRO A 13 -1.15 -21.08 -18.75
CA PRO A 13 -1.08 -19.67 -18.42
C PRO A 13 0.19 -19.37 -17.62
N SER A 14 0.84 -18.27 -17.94
CA SER A 14 2.00 -17.79 -17.19
C SER A 14 1.61 -17.33 -15.77
N PRO A 15 2.55 -17.36 -14.81
CA PRO A 15 2.34 -16.80 -13.47
C PRO A 15 1.85 -15.34 -13.49
N GLU A 16 2.32 -14.55 -14.45
CA GLU A 16 1.95 -13.15 -14.60
C GLU A 16 0.47 -13.00 -15.01
N GLU A 17 0.00 -13.78 -15.98
CA GLU A 17 -1.41 -13.78 -16.40
C GLU A 17 -2.34 -14.17 -15.25
N ILE A 18 -1.98 -15.21 -14.49
CA ILE A 18 -2.75 -15.65 -13.32
C ILE A 18 -2.73 -14.57 -12.23
N GLY A 19 -1.56 -14.00 -11.94
CA GLY A 19 -1.41 -12.93 -10.96
C GLY A 19 -2.26 -11.72 -11.31
N ASN A 20 -2.25 -11.29 -12.57
CA ASN A 20 -3.05 -10.16 -13.05
C ASN A 20 -4.55 -10.46 -12.97
N PHE A 21 -5.00 -11.66 -13.37
CA PHE A 21 -6.38 -12.07 -13.20
C PHE A 21 -6.84 -12.09 -11.73
N LEU A 22 -5.98 -12.55 -10.82
CA LEU A 22 -6.31 -12.58 -9.39
C LEU A 22 -6.36 -11.17 -8.78
N LYS A 23 -5.51 -10.24 -9.22
CA LYS A 23 -5.54 -8.83 -8.76
C LYS A 23 -6.85 -8.13 -9.08
N GLU A 24 -7.56 -8.54 -10.14
CA GLU A 24 -8.89 -7.98 -10.47
C GLU A 24 -9.99 -8.43 -9.50
N LYS A 25 -9.79 -9.55 -8.80
CA LYS A 25 -10.82 -10.21 -7.98
C LYS A 25 -10.50 -10.25 -6.50
N LEU A 26 -9.23 -10.14 -6.16
CA LEU A 26 -8.73 -10.29 -4.81
C LEU A 26 -7.94 -9.04 -4.40
N PRO A 27 -8.00 -8.66 -3.11
CA PRO A 27 -7.04 -7.73 -2.55
C PRO A 27 -5.61 -8.21 -2.79
N GLU A 28 -4.69 -7.26 -2.96
CA GLU A 28 -3.29 -7.56 -3.32
C GLU A 28 -2.59 -8.54 -2.37
N TYR A 29 -2.84 -8.44 -1.06
CA TYR A 29 -2.27 -9.35 -0.06
C TYR A 29 -2.79 -10.80 -0.14
N MET A 30 -3.86 -11.05 -0.90
CA MET A 30 -4.37 -12.40 -1.17
C MET A 30 -3.84 -12.98 -2.49
N VAL A 31 -3.13 -12.19 -3.29
CA VAL A 31 -2.57 -12.65 -4.55
C VAL A 31 -1.30 -13.49 -4.26
N PRO A 32 -1.21 -14.73 -4.78
CA PRO A 32 -0.02 -15.55 -4.66
C PRO A 32 1.19 -14.92 -5.35
N SER A 33 2.37 -15.20 -4.79
CA SER A 33 3.66 -14.73 -5.31
C SER A 33 4.53 -15.83 -5.86
N ALA A 34 4.14 -17.08 -5.61
CA ALA A 34 4.69 -18.24 -6.27
C ALA A 34 3.57 -19.15 -6.74
N TYR A 35 3.78 -19.72 -7.92
CA TYR A 35 2.86 -20.61 -8.60
C TYR A 35 3.57 -21.92 -8.89
N VAL A 36 2.91 -23.02 -8.55
CA VAL A 36 3.42 -24.38 -8.74
C VAL A 36 2.41 -25.14 -9.58
N PHE A 37 2.80 -25.43 -10.82
CA PHE A 37 2.01 -26.26 -11.72
C PHE A 37 2.30 -27.74 -11.43
N LEU A 38 1.24 -28.51 -11.24
CA LEU A 38 1.28 -29.93 -10.93
C LEU A 38 0.61 -30.72 -12.04
N GLU A 39 1.11 -31.91 -12.33
CA GLU A 39 0.38 -32.87 -13.17
C GLU A 39 -0.85 -33.43 -12.43
N LYS A 40 -0.72 -33.63 -11.12
CA LYS A 40 -1.81 -34.09 -10.24
C LYS A 40 -1.59 -33.65 -8.80
N PHE A 41 -2.68 -33.50 -8.05
CA PHE A 41 -2.58 -33.28 -6.62
C PHE A 41 -2.16 -34.56 -5.89
N PRO A 42 -1.20 -34.48 -4.95
CA PRO A 42 -0.92 -35.61 -4.07
C PRO A 42 -2.12 -35.85 -3.17
N LEU A 43 -2.57 -37.11 -3.10
CA LEU A 43 -3.70 -37.53 -2.28
C LEU A 43 -3.23 -38.45 -1.17
N SER A 44 -3.80 -38.27 0.02
CA SER A 44 -3.70 -39.22 1.14
C SER A 44 -4.45 -40.52 0.82
N ALA A 45 -4.24 -41.55 1.64
CA ALA A 45 -4.93 -42.84 1.50
C ALA A 45 -6.47 -42.73 1.50
N ASN A 46 -7.01 -41.64 2.07
CA ASN A 46 -8.46 -41.37 2.12
C ASN A 46 -8.94 -40.47 0.96
N GLY A 47 -8.12 -40.25 -0.07
CA GLY A 47 -8.48 -39.46 -1.26
C GLY A 47 -8.50 -37.93 -1.07
N LYS A 48 -8.17 -37.41 0.13
CA LYS A 48 -8.02 -35.97 0.38
C LYS A 48 -6.64 -35.48 -0.05
N ILE A 49 -6.52 -34.21 -0.42
CA ILE A 49 -5.23 -33.57 -0.72
C ILE A 49 -4.26 -33.73 0.46
N ASP A 50 -3.10 -34.33 0.20
CA ASP A 50 -2.01 -34.42 1.15
C ASP A 50 -1.10 -33.18 1.04
N ARG A 51 -1.39 -32.19 1.90
CA ARG A 51 -0.63 -30.93 1.94
C ARG A 51 0.83 -31.11 2.33
N ARG A 52 1.20 -32.21 3.01
CA ARG A 52 2.60 -32.48 3.42
C ARG A 52 3.44 -33.00 2.26
N ALA A 53 2.78 -33.62 1.28
CA ALA A 53 3.39 -34.14 0.05
C ALA A 53 3.42 -33.10 -1.08
N LEU A 54 2.86 -31.90 -0.89
CA LEU A 54 3.03 -30.80 -1.84
C LEU A 54 4.51 -30.44 -1.99
N PRO A 55 4.97 -30.14 -3.22
CA PRO A 55 6.34 -29.67 -3.44
C PRO A 55 6.67 -28.48 -2.53
N LYS A 56 7.80 -28.55 -1.84
CA LYS A 56 8.32 -27.40 -1.08
C LYS A 56 9.13 -26.50 -2.01
N GLU A 57 9.35 -25.25 -1.57
CA GLU A 57 10.08 -24.23 -2.32
C GLU A 57 11.33 -24.80 -3.01
N GLY A 58 11.45 -24.60 -4.32
CA GLY A 58 12.47 -25.25 -5.16
C GLY A 58 12.25 -25.03 -6.66
N GLU A 59 12.84 -25.87 -7.51
CA GLU A 59 12.93 -25.68 -8.97
C GLU A 59 11.59 -25.52 -9.72
N ASN A 60 10.49 -26.02 -9.15
CA ASN A 60 9.16 -25.93 -9.76
C ASN A 60 8.36 -24.69 -9.35
N PHE A 61 8.93 -23.82 -8.51
CA PHE A 61 8.27 -22.59 -8.06
C PHE A 61 8.52 -21.49 -9.08
N GLN A 62 7.50 -21.17 -9.85
CA GLN A 62 7.56 -20.01 -10.75
C GLN A 62 7.14 -18.77 -9.95
N LYS A 63 8.11 -17.90 -9.69
CA LYS A 63 7.89 -16.60 -9.03
C LYS A 63 7.70 -15.52 -10.09
N ILE A 64 6.86 -14.54 -9.79
CA ILE A 64 6.82 -13.30 -10.57
C ILE A 64 8.05 -12.50 -10.16
N GLU A 65 9.06 -12.41 -11.04
CA GLU A 65 10.24 -11.61 -10.77
C GLU A 65 9.87 -10.12 -10.80
N VAL A 66 10.20 -9.43 -9.71
CA VAL A 66 10.07 -7.98 -9.62
C VAL A 66 11.47 -7.39 -9.73
N ALA A 67 11.66 -6.48 -10.68
CA ALA A 67 12.93 -5.80 -10.83
C ALA A 67 13.23 -4.97 -9.56
N TYR A 68 14.46 -5.08 -9.06
CA TYR A 68 14.91 -4.28 -7.94
C TYR A 68 14.92 -2.80 -8.31
N VAL A 69 14.19 -2.00 -7.52
CA VAL A 69 14.19 -0.54 -7.61
C VAL A 69 14.55 0.03 -6.24
N PRO A 70 15.65 0.79 -6.11
CA PRO A 70 16.09 1.29 -4.82
C PRO A 70 15.14 2.37 -4.27
N PRO A 71 15.03 2.51 -2.94
CA PRO A 71 14.35 3.65 -2.30
C PRO A 71 14.92 4.99 -2.78
N GLN A 72 14.06 5.89 -3.23
CA GLN A 72 14.45 7.16 -3.85
C GLN A 72 14.35 8.32 -2.87
N THR A 73 13.34 8.32 -2.00
CA THR A 73 13.10 9.39 -1.02
C THR A 73 13.61 9.04 0.37
N ASN A 74 13.90 10.04 1.21
CA ASN A 74 14.28 9.83 2.62
C ASN A 74 13.21 9.02 3.39
N PHE A 75 11.93 9.21 3.02
CA PHE A 75 10.82 8.48 3.62
C PHE A 75 10.88 6.98 3.25
N GLU A 76 11.01 6.67 1.95
CA GLU A 76 11.16 5.29 1.48
C GLU A 76 12.41 4.62 2.03
N GLN A 77 13.54 5.34 2.11
CA GLN A 77 14.80 4.82 2.66
C GLN A 77 14.64 4.41 4.13
N THR A 78 13.91 5.20 4.90
CA THR A 78 13.67 4.91 6.32
C THR A 78 12.72 3.71 6.48
N ILE A 79 11.66 3.62 5.67
CA ILE A 79 10.78 2.43 5.65
C ILE A 79 11.57 1.18 5.26
N ALA A 80 12.40 1.28 4.21
CA ALA A 80 13.25 0.19 3.76
C ALA A 80 14.19 -0.28 4.87
N LYS A 81 14.77 0.64 5.64
CA LYS A 81 15.61 0.29 6.79
C LYS A 81 14.84 -0.47 7.87
N ILE A 82 13.64 -0.01 8.21
CA ILE A 82 12.76 -0.70 9.17
C ILE A 82 12.43 -2.12 8.69
N TRP A 83 12.18 -2.30 7.39
CA TRP A 83 11.89 -3.62 6.80
C TRP A 83 13.12 -4.53 6.79
N GLN A 84 14.28 -4.01 6.40
CA GLN A 84 15.56 -4.72 6.45
C GLN A 84 15.83 -5.27 7.86
N ASP A 85 15.64 -4.43 8.88
CA ASP A 85 15.87 -4.83 10.28
C ASP A 85 14.82 -5.84 10.77
N ALA A 86 13.56 -5.70 10.34
CA ALA A 86 12.49 -6.61 10.72
C ALA A 86 12.55 -7.99 10.03
N LEU A 87 13.05 -8.04 8.79
CA LEU A 87 13.13 -9.23 7.94
C LEU A 87 14.52 -9.88 7.96
N GLY A 88 15.56 -9.17 8.42
CA GLY A 88 16.94 -9.64 8.37
C GLY A 88 17.54 -9.64 6.96
N LEU A 89 17.16 -8.66 6.14
CA LEU A 89 17.57 -8.56 4.73
C LEU A 89 18.56 -7.42 4.51
N GLU A 90 19.53 -7.61 3.63
CA GLU A 90 20.49 -6.55 3.26
C GLU A 90 19.89 -5.50 2.33
N LYS A 91 18.97 -5.90 1.44
CA LYS A 91 18.36 -5.04 0.43
C LYS A 91 16.88 -5.29 0.34
N VAL A 92 16.11 -4.20 0.26
CA VAL A 92 14.67 -4.18 0.00
C VAL A 92 14.42 -3.06 -1.01
N GLY A 93 13.84 -3.41 -2.14
CA GLY A 93 13.39 -2.49 -3.18
C GLY A 93 12.00 -1.95 -2.92
N ILE A 94 11.63 -0.83 -3.56
CA ILE A 94 10.35 -0.17 -3.30
C ILE A 94 9.14 -0.96 -3.80
N ASN A 95 9.35 -1.84 -4.78
CA ASN A 95 8.32 -2.70 -5.37
C ASN A 95 8.31 -4.10 -4.75
N ASP A 96 9.23 -4.40 -3.83
CA ASP A 96 9.26 -5.69 -3.18
C ASP A 96 8.06 -5.82 -2.25
N ASN A 97 7.31 -6.91 -2.41
CA ASN A 97 6.17 -7.20 -1.57
C ASN A 97 6.64 -7.79 -0.23
N PHE A 98 6.18 -7.19 0.86
CA PHE A 98 6.51 -7.58 2.23
C PHE A 98 6.36 -9.07 2.50
N PHE A 99 5.24 -9.65 2.06
CA PHE A 99 4.90 -11.05 2.32
C PHE A 99 5.70 -12.01 1.45
N ASP A 100 6.21 -11.53 0.31
CA ASP A 100 7.02 -12.32 -0.61
C ASP A 100 8.46 -12.41 -0.12
N LEU A 101 8.90 -11.39 0.62
CA LEU A 101 10.16 -11.35 1.35
C LEU A 101 10.14 -12.20 2.64
N GLY A 102 9.06 -12.96 2.90
CA GLY A 102 8.91 -13.78 4.11
C GLY A 102 8.28 -13.04 5.30
N GLY A 103 7.76 -11.84 5.07
CA GLY A 103 7.03 -11.06 6.06
C GLY A 103 5.77 -11.77 6.57
N ASN A 104 5.47 -11.60 7.86
CA ASN A 104 4.27 -12.14 8.49
C ASN A 104 3.58 -11.13 9.43
N SER A 105 2.42 -11.51 9.95
CA SER A 105 1.58 -10.64 10.80
C SER A 105 2.31 -10.08 12.02
N LEU A 106 3.19 -10.87 12.67
CA LEU A 106 3.96 -10.40 13.81
C LEU A 106 4.95 -9.30 13.41
N GLN A 107 5.61 -9.45 12.27
CA GLN A 107 6.51 -8.42 11.74
C GLN A 107 5.73 -7.19 11.26
N VAL A 108 4.54 -7.35 10.67
CA VAL A 108 3.66 -6.21 10.33
C VAL A 108 3.37 -5.38 11.58
N THR A 109 2.99 -6.01 12.69
CA THR A 109 2.74 -5.28 13.95
C THR A 109 3.97 -4.56 14.47
N LYS A 110 5.16 -5.16 14.37
CA LYS A 110 6.42 -4.51 14.77
C LYS A 110 6.71 -3.29 13.91
N ILE A 111 6.64 -3.44 12.59
CA ILE A 111 6.87 -2.37 11.62
C ILE A 111 5.88 -1.23 11.84
N TYR A 112 4.60 -1.54 12.01
CA TYR A 112 3.56 -0.55 12.29
C TYR A 112 3.90 0.31 13.51
N ASN A 113 4.33 -0.33 14.61
CA ASN A 113 4.72 0.38 15.82
C ASN A 113 5.98 1.24 15.61
N GLU A 114 6.99 0.73 14.90
CA GLU A 114 8.20 1.50 14.62
C GLU A 114 7.93 2.69 13.71
N LEU A 115 7.15 2.52 12.64
CA LEU A 115 6.73 3.62 11.77
C LEU A 115 6.04 4.74 12.57
N ARG A 116 5.05 4.40 13.40
CA ARG A 116 4.36 5.37 14.25
C ARG A 116 5.24 6.02 15.31
N LYS A 117 6.31 5.37 15.76
CA LYS A 117 7.31 6.00 16.65
C LYS A 117 8.19 6.98 15.89
N THR A 118 8.58 6.66 14.67
CA THR A 118 9.43 7.51 13.83
C THR A 118 8.69 8.78 13.41
N TRP A 119 7.40 8.65 13.06
CA TRP A 119 6.57 9.77 12.58
C TRP A 119 5.18 9.79 13.23
N PRO A 120 5.10 10.13 14.53
CA PRO A 120 3.85 10.03 15.29
C PRO A 120 2.73 10.94 14.80
N LYS A 121 3.06 12.11 14.25
CA LYS A 121 2.08 13.07 13.72
C LYS A 121 1.68 12.73 12.29
N GLU A 122 2.67 12.41 11.46
CA GLU A 122 2.47 12.16 10.04
C GLU A 122 1.75 10.83 9.79
N LEU A 123 1.83 9.88 10.73
CA LEU A 123 1.20 8.56 10.64
C LEU A 123 0.08 8.37 11.67
N GLU A 124 -0.50 9.46 12.19
CA GLU A 124 -1.59 9.39 13.15
C GLU A 124 -2.80 8.61 12.62
N ASN A 125 -3.08 8.70 11.31
CA ASN A 125 -4.18 8.03 10.64
C ASN A 125 -3.82 6.66 10.03
N LEU A 126 -2.53 6.29 10.02
CA LEU A 126 -2.10 5.00 9.47
C LEU A 126 -2.72 3.86 10.29
N SER A 127 -3.53 3.01 9.68
CA SER A 127 -4.07 1.82 10.33
C SER A 127 -3.16 0.61 10.10
N LEU A 128 -3.27 -0.41 10.96
CA LEU A 128 -2.56 -1.67 10.74
C LEU A 128 -2.99 -2.33 9.42
N VAL A 129 -4.25 -2.13 9.01
CA VAL A 129 -4.84 -2.68 7.78
C VAL A 129 -4.15 -2.10 6.54
N ASP A 130 -3.69 -0.85 6.60
CA ASP A 130 -3.02 -0.21 5.47
C ASP A 130 -1.70 -0.91 5.10
N LEU A 131 -0.99 -1.50 6.07
CA LEU A 131 0.22 -2.27 5.79
C LEU A 131 -0.07 -3.57 5.03
N PHE A 132 -1.27 -4.13 5.19
CA PHE A 132 -1.72 -5.27 4.38
C PHE A 132 -2.22 -4.80 3.02
N LYS A 133 -2.90 -3.65 2.96
CA LYS A 133 -3.46 -3.09 1.72
C LYS A 133 -2.37 -2.59 0.77
N TYR A 134 -1.29 -2.04 1.32
CA TYR A 134 -0.16 -1.48 0.58
C TYR A 134 1.12 -2.23 0.94
N PRO A 135 1.26 -3.49 0.48
CA PRO A 135 2.33 -4.39 0.92
C PRO A 135 3.69 -4.10 0.28
N THR A 136 3.88 -2.93 -0.32
CA THR A 136 5.16 -2.49 -0.91
C THR A 136 5.49 -1.10 -0.38
N ILE A 137 6.78 -0.78 -0.28
CA ILE A 137 7.22 0.52 0.22
C ILE A 137 6.71 1.65 -0.68
N GLY A 138 6.76 1.48 -2.00
CA GLY A 138 6.31 2.49 -2.96
C GLY A 138 4.81 2.79 -2.82
N LYS A 139 3.97 1.76 -2.65
CA LYS A 139 2.52 1.94 -2.44
C LYS A 139 2.22 2.58 -1.09
N LEU A 140 2.89 2.11 -0.03
CA LEU A 140 2.72 2.67 1.32
C LEU A 140 3.13 4.14 1.36
N ALA A 141 4.29 4.48 0.79
CA ALA A 141 4.76 5.85 0.69
C ALA A 141 3.85 6.72 -0.17
N GLY A 142 3.33 6.17 -1.28
CA GLY A 142 2.37 6.85 -2.15
C GLY A 142 1.06 7.20 -1.45
N GLU A 143 0.48 6.27 -0.68
CA GLU A 143 -0.75 6.52 0.06
C GLU A 143 -0.55 7.54 1.17
N LEU A 144 0.53 7.40 1.95
CA LEU A 144 0.81 8.31 3.06
C LEU A 144 1.13 9.74 2.60
N ASN A 145 1.60 9.92 1.36
CA ASN A 145 1.76 11.24 0.76
C ASN A 145 0.46 11.82 0.17
N ARG A 146 -0.52 10.97 -0.19
CA ARG A 146 -1.84 11.45 -0.66
C ARG A 146 -2.62 12.13 0.46
N ASP A 147 -2.62 11.55 1.65
CA ASP A 147 -3.28 12.16 2.81
C ASP A 147 -2.75 13.56 3.12
N LYS A 148 -1.45 13.80 2.93
CA LYS A 148 -0.83 15.13 3.08
C LYS A 148 -1.24 16.11 1.99
N THR A 149 -1.42 15.65 0.75
CA THR A 149 -1.81 16.52 -0.38
C THR A 149 -3.27 16.94 -0.28
N THR A 150 -4.15 16.02 0.16
CA THR A 150 -5.55 16.33 0.42
C THR A 150 -5.72 17.31 1.58
N ASP A 151 -4.95 17.15 2.66
CA ASP A 151 -4.99 18.09 3.79
C ASP A 151 -4.49 19.50 3.39
N LEU A 152 -3.37 19.61 2.67
CA LEU A 152 -2.83 20.89 2.20
C LEU A 152 -3.78 21.63 1.24
N SER A 153 -4.42 20.91 0.31
CA SER A 153 -5.43 21.51 -0.58
C SER A 153 -6.65 22.05 0.17
N SER A 154 -7.07 21.37 1.25
CA SER A 154 -8.18 21.80 2.09
C SER A 154 -7.83 23.04 2.94
N LEU A 155 -6.58 23.15 3.39
CA LEU A 155 -6.07 24.32 4.11
C LEU A 155 -5.91 25.54 3.20
N GLU A 156 -5.47 25.35 1.96
CA GLU A 156 -5.41 26.42 0.95
C GLU A 156 -6.81 26.91 0.57
N GLN A 157 -7.77 26.01 0.31
CA GLN A 157 -9.15 26.39 0.03
C GLN A 157 -9.79 27.18 1.19
N ASN A 158 -9.57 26.74 2.43
CA ASN A 158 -10.09 27.40 3.62
C ASN A 158 -9.52 28.82 3.79
N ASN A 159 -8.23 29.02 3.51
CA ASN A 159 -7.60 30.34 3.56
C ASN A 159 -8.14 31.29 2.50
N VAL A 160 -8.34 30.81 1.25
CA VAL A 160 -8.95 31.61 0.17
C VAL A 160 -10.38 32.03 0.53
N ASP A 161 -11.18 31.13 1.12
CA ASP A 161 -12.54 31.41 1.57
C ASP A 161 -12.61 32.42 2.73
N LEU A 162 -11.65 32.34 3.67
CA LEU A 162 -11.50 33.29 4.77
C LEU A 162 -11.17 34.70 4.24
N GLU A 163 -10.22 34.81 3.31
CA GLU A 163 -9.86 36.10 2.70
C GLU A 163 -11.04 36.71 1.92
N ALA A 164 -11.79 35.90 1.18
CA ALA A 164 -12.99 36.33 0.47
C ALA A 164 -14.07 36.87 1.43
N LYS A 165 -14.31 36.19 2.56
CA LYS A 165 -15.26 36.62 3.60
C LYS A 165 -14.83 37.94 4.27
N ILE A 166 -13.54 38.09 4.57
CA ILE A 166 -12.98 39.34 5.13
C ILE A 166 -13.15 40.50 4.15
N LYS A 167 -12.85 40.27 2.86
CA LYS A 167 -13.00 41.30 1.80
C LYS A 167 -14.46 41.71 1.62
N ALA A 168 -15.38 40.75 1.62
CA ALA A 168 -16.82 41.01 1.53
C ALA A 168 -17.35 41.80 2.75
N GLY A 169 -16.91 41.44 3.97
CA GLY A 169 -17.26 42.15 5.20
C GLY A 169 -16.77 43.60 5.20
N LYS A 170 -15.52 43.84 4.79
CA LYS A 170 -14.95 45.20 4.65
C LYS A 170 -15.73 46.05 3.64
N ASN A 171 -16.15 45.48 2.51
CA ASN A 171 -16.97 46.19 1.52
C ASN A 171 -18.37 46.53 2.04
N ARG A 172 -19.03 45.62 2.77
CA ARG A 172 -20.34 45.88 3.38
C ARG A 172 -20.28 47.00 4.42
N LEU A 173 -19.23 47.07 5.25
CA LEU A 173 -19.02 48.18 6.18
C LEU A 173 -18.87 49.51 5.42
N LYS A 174 -18.01 49.57 4.41
CA LYS A 174 -17.80 50.79 3.60
C LYS A 174 -19.10 51.28 2.95
N GLN A 175 -19.93 50.38 2.44
CA GLN A 175 -21.24 50.75 1.87
C GLN A 175 -22.22 51.28 2.93
N ARG A 176 -22.27 50.69 4.13
CA ARG A 176 -23.12 51.18 5.24
C ARG A 176 -22.70 52.56 5.72
N PHE A 177 -21.40 52.84 5.82
CA PHE A 177 -20.90 54.17 6.16
C PHE A 177 -21.23 55.21 5.08
N LYS A 178 -21.11 54.85 3.80
CA LYS A 178 -21.48 55.73 2.69
C LYS A 178 -22.97 56.05 2.69
N LYS A 179 -23.82 55.06 2.96
CA LYS A 179 -25.29 55.22 3.06
C LYS A 179 -25.70 56.06 4.28
N ALA A 180 -25.08 55.85 5.43
CA ALA A 180 -25.34 56.64 6.65
C ALA A 180 -24.91 58.11 6.51
N LYS A 181 -23.83 58.39 5.76
CA LYS A 181 -23.38 59.75 5.46
C LYS A 181 -24.29 60.48 4.46
N ALA A 182 -24.96 59.74 3.57
CA ALA A 182 -25.89 60.30 2.57
C ALA A 182 -27.28 60.65 3.14
N ILE A 183 -27.66 60.15 4.32
CA ILE A 183 -28.96 60.43 4.97
C ILE A 183 -28.88 61.69 5.86
N LYS A 184 -27.67 62.20 6.13
CA LYS A 184 -27.43 63.37 6.99
C LYS A 184 -27.25 64.69 6.22
N ASN A 185 -27.38 64.67 4.89
CA ASN A 185 -27.42 65.85 4.01
C ASN A 185 -28.79 65.90 3.32
#